data_AF-A0A522DTN4-F1
#
_entry.id   AF-A0A522DTN4-F1
#
_cell.length_a   1.000
_cell.length_b   1.000
_cell.length_c   1.000
_cell.angle_alpha   90.00
_cell.angle_beta   90.00
_cell.angle_gamma   90.00
#
_symmetry.space_group_name_H-M   'P 1'
#
loop_
_entity.id
_entity.type
_entity.pdbx_description
1 polymer ?
#
loop_
_entity_poly.entity_id
_entity_poly.type
_entity_poly.pdbx_seq_one_letter_code
_entity_poly.pdbx_strand_id
1 'polypeptide(L)' 'MGFMTCMGICYTCRVTFFFNPNTVPSLPANLTTTGEKEPVCRSCVERANPERIKNGLPPILIIDGAYEGEEVP' A
#
# COMPACT_ATOMS: atom_id res chain seq x y z
N MET A 1 -6.89 14.72 -15.38
CA MET A 1 -7.51 13.87 -14.33
C MET A 1 -6.89 14.27 -13.00
N GLY A 2 -7.69 14.56 -11.98
CA GLY A 2 -7.16 14.95 -10.68
C GLY A 2 -6.63 13.71 -9.94
N PHE A 3 -5.43 13.80 -9.39
CA PHE A 3 -4.92 12.80 -8.46
C PHE A 3 -5.11 13.34 -7.03
N MET A 4 -5.51 12.47 -6.11
CA MET A 4 -5.60 12.79 -4.69
C MET A 4 -4.50 12.02 -3.98
N THR A 5 -3.51 12.74 -3.47
CA THR A 5 -2.49 12.17 -2.59
C THR A 5 -2.88 12.44 -1.14
N CYS A 6 -2.85 11.39 -0.33
CA CYS A 6 -2.98 11.49 1.11
C CYS A 6 -1.63 11.21 1.74
N MET A 7 -1.32 11.95 2.81
CA MET A 7 -0.18 11.63 3.67
C MET A 7 -0.65 10.68 4.77
N GLY A 8 0.07 9.60 4.99
CA GLY A 8 -0.21 8.69 6.10
C GLY A 8 1.01 7.86 6.49
N ILE A 9 0.80 6.98 7.46
CA ILE A 9 1.86 6.17 8.07
C ILE A 9 1.68 4.73 7.63
N CYS A 10 2.75 4.08 7.18
CA CYS A 10 2.69 2.68 6.81
C CYS A 10 2.37 1.81 8.04
N TYR A 11 1.38 0.93 7.92
CA TYR A 11 1.00 0.04 9.02
C TYR A 11 2.18 -0.80 9.54
N THR A 12 3.00 -1.35 8.65
CA THR A 12 4.11 -2.26 8.98
C THR A 12 5.37 -1.55 9.50
N CYS A 13 5.94 -0.63 8.72
CA CYS A 13 7.24 -0.01 9.04
C CYS A 13 7.15 1.36 9.70
N ARG A 14 5.95 1.91 9.86
CA ARG A 14 5.67 3.22 10.48
C ARG A 14 6.35 4.43 9.82
N VAL A 15 6.84 4.27 8.59
CA VAL A 15 7.34 5.38 7.78
C VAL A 15 6.17 6.20 7.23
N THR A 16 6.28 7.52 7.28
CA THR A 16 5.35 8.44 6.65
C THR A 16 5.60 8.50 5.15
N PHE A 17 4.53 8.43 4.35
CA PHE A 17 4.62 8.48 2.90
C PHE A 17 3.33 9.05 2.30
N PHE A 18 3.42 9.49 1.04
CA PHE A 18 2.27 9.93 0.25
C PHE A 18 1.80 8.81 -0.67
N PHE A 19 0.49 8.69 -0.80
CA PHE A 19 -0.15 7.64 -1.59
C PHE A 19 -1.52 8.04 -2.09
N ASN A 20 -2.01 7.34 -3.09
CA ASN A 20 -3.39 7.47 -3.55
C ASN A 20 -4.30 6.53 -2.73
N PRO A 21 -5.26 7.04 -1.95
CA PRO A 21 -6.07 6.23 -1.04
C PRO A 21 -6.99 5.23 -1.76
N ASN A 22 -7.22 5.40 -3.07
CA ASN A 22 -8.06 4.50 -3.85
C ASN A 22 -7.28 3.30 -4.43
N THR A 23 -5.97 3.44 -4.63
CA THR A 23 -5.14 2.45 -5.34
C THR A 23 -4.01 1.89 -4.49
N VAL A 24 -3.68 2.52 -3.35
CA VAL A 24 -2.66 2.01 -2.43
C VAL A 24 -3.06 0.64 -1.89
N PRO A 25 -2.15 -0.34 -1.85
CA PRO A 25 -2.34 -1.55 -1.06
C PRO A 25 -2.57 -1.20 0.42
N SER A 26 -3.65 -1.71 0.99
CA SER A 26 -4.05 -1.47 2.37
C SER A 26 -4.41 -2.76 3.09
N LEU A 27 -4.18 -2.83 4.40
CA LEU A 27 -4.84 -3.84 5.22
C LEU A 27 -6.35 -3.55 5.29
N PRO A 28 -7.19 -4.58 5.18
CA PRO A 28 -8.63 -4.40 5.31
C PRO A 28 -8.99 -4.08 6.76
N ALA A 29 -10.01 -3.25 6.95
CA ALA A 29 -10.47 -2.74 8.24
C ALA A 29 -10.63 -3.82 9.32
N ASN A 30 -11.13 -5.00 8.96
CA ASN A 30 -11.35 -6.12 9.87
C ASN A 30 -10.06 -6.74 10.45
N LEU A 31 -8.89 -6.43 9.87
CA LEU A 31 -7.58 -6.91 10.33
C LEU A 31 -6.78 -5.83 11.05
N THR A 32 -7.32 -4.62 11.18
CA THR A 32 -6.67 -3.48 11.81
C THR A 32 -7.23 -3.24 13.21
N THR A 33 -6.41 -2.72 14.11
CA THR A 33 -6.86 -2.35 15.47
C THR A 33 -7.72 -1.09 15.50
N THR A 34 -7.62 -0.26 14.46
CA THR A 34 -8.38 0.99 14.29
C THR A 34 -9.78 0.73 13.72
N GLY A 35 -10.00 -0.43 13.10
CA GLY A 35 -11.24 -0.71 12.37
C GLY A 35 -11.34 0.04 11.04
N GLU A 36 -10.23 0.60 10.55
CA GLU A 36 -10.15 1.39 9.32
C GLU A 36 -9.16 0.75 8.34
N LYS A 37 -9.24 1.11 7.04
CA LYS A 37 -8.24 0.62 6.07
C LYS A 37 -6.91 1.31 6.34
N GLU A 38 -5.87 0.52 6.58
CA GLU A 38 -4.53 1.04 6.91
C GLU A 38 -3.57 0.87 5.72
N PRO A 39 -2.90 1.94 5.26
CA PRO A 39 -2.11 1.91 4.04
C PRO A 39 -0.74 1.22 4.26
N VAL A 40 -0.21 0.60 3.22
CA VAL A 40 1.11 -0.08 3.23
C VAL A 40 2.02 0.55 2.19
N CYS A 41 3.23 0.94 2.59
CA CYS A 41 4.19 1.55 1.67
C CYS A 41 4.77 0.53 0.68
N ARG A 42 5.28 1.03 -0.45
CA ARG A 42 5.85 0.21 -1.53
C ARG A 42 6.89 -0.79 -1.02
N SER A 43 7.86 -0.32 -0.24
CA SER A 43 8.94 -1.17 0.27
C SER A 43 8.45 -2.27 1.21
N CYS A 44 7.32 -2.09 1.90
CA CYS A 44 6.70 -3.17 2.68
C CYS A 44 6.01 -4.19 1.78
N VAL A 45 5.30 -3.74 0.73
CA VAL A 45 4.66 -4.62 -0.24
C VAL A 45 5.69 -5.47 -0.98
N GLU A 46 6.76 -4.84 -1.47
CA GLU A 46 7.87 -5.51 -2.16
C GLU A 46 8.56 -6.55 -1.28
N ARG A 47 8.74 -6.27 0.01
CA ARG A 47 9.29 -7.23 0.98
C ARG A 47 8.32 -8.37 1.31
N ALA A 48 7.01 -8.09 1.34
CA ALA A 48 6.00 -9.09 1.67
C ALA A 48 5.74 -10.06 0.51
N ASN A 49 5.81 -9.60 -0.75
CA ASN A 49 5.50 -10.42 -1.91
C ASN A 49 6.32 -11.71 -2.04
N PRO A 50 7.65 -11.72 -1.85
CA PRO A 50 8.45 -12.95 -1.84
C PRO A 50 7.94 -13.97 -0.82
N GLU A 51 7.60 -13.52 0.40
CA GLU A 51 7.07 -14.41 1.45
C GLU A 51 5.66 -14.90 1.12
N ARG A 52 4.81 -14.07 0.51
CA ARG A 52 3.49 -14.49 0.03
C ARG A 52 3.62 -15.59 -1.03
N ILE A 53 4.51 -15.41 -2.00
CA ILE A 53 4.77 -16.38 -3.08
C ILE A 53 5.29 -17.70 -2.49
N LYS A 54 6.25 -17.65 -1.55
CA LYS A 54 6.76 -18.85 -0.85
C LYS A 54 5.65 -19.61 -0.12
N ASN A 55 4.68 -18.89 0.44
CA ASN A 55 3.53 -19.46 1.14
C ASN A 55 2.36 -19.84 0.23
N GLY A 56 2.54 -19.80 -1.11
CA GLY A 56 1.49 -20.14 -2.07
C GLY A 56 0.36 -19.11 -2.17
N LEU A 57 0.56 -17.90 -1.63
CA LEU A 57 -0.40 -16.80 -1.69
C LEU A 57 -0.15 -15.93 -2.93
N PRO A 58 -1.20 -15.35 -3.54
CA PRO A 58 -1.03 -14.43 -4.65
C PRO A 58 -0.27 -13.16 -4.21
N PRO A 59 0.67 -12.65 -5.02
CA PRO A 59 1.37 -11.42 -4.70
C PRO A 59 0.41 -10.23 -4.68
N ILE A 60 0.73 -9.24 -3.87
CA ILE A 60 0.04 -7.95 -3.85
C ILE A 60 0.53 -7.16 -5.07
N LEU A 61 -0.40 -6.80 -5.95
CA LEU A 61 -0.11 -5.97 -7.11
C LEU A 61 -0.07 -4.50 -6.70
N ILE A 62 1.00 -3.81 -7.08
CA ILE A 62 1.11 -2.36 -7.00
C ILE A 62 0.64 -1.81 -8.33
N ILE A 63 -0.43 -1.01 -8.31
CA ILE A 63 -1.00 -0.38 -9.50
C ILE A 63 -0.30 0.95 -9.73
N ASP A 64 -0.08 1.33 -10.98
CA ASP A 64 0.47 2.63 -11.35
C ASP A 64 -0.32 3.79 -10.70
N GLY A 65 0.41 4.75 -10.14
CA GLY A 65 -0.16 5.89 -9.43
C GLY A 65 -0.63 5.57 -8.00
N ALA A 66 -0.25 4.42 -7.43
CA ALA A 66 -0.50 4.10 -6.03
C ALA A 66 0.36 4.92 -5.06
N TYR A 67 1.57 5.29 -5.48
CA TYR A 67 2.53 6.05 -4.68
C TYR A 67 2.98 7.32 -5.41
N GLU A 68 3.42 8.34 -4.67
CA GLU A 68 4.02 9.53 -5.30
C GLU A 68 5.27 9.19 -6.11
N GLY A 69 5.47 9.90 -7.22
CA GLY A 69 6.64 9.75 -8.09
C GLY A 69 6.50 8.73 -9.22
N GLU A 70 5.33 8.11 -9.38
CA GLU A 70 4.99 7.38 -10.62
C GLU A 70 4.39 8.40 -11.62
N GLU A 71 5.18 8.81 -12.62
CA GLU A 71 4.66 9.60 -13.74
C GLU A 71 3.63 8.76 -14.50
N VAL A 72 2.38 9.24 -14.54
CA VAL A 72 1.34 8.68 -15.40
C VAL A 72 1.63 9.18 -16.83
N PRO A 73 1.93 8.32 -17.81
CA PRO A 73 2.18 8.73 -19.19
C PRO A 73 0.94 9.33 -19.86
#